data_AF-A0A3D2JAZ4-F1
#
_entry.id   AF-A0A3D2JAZ4-F1
#
_cell.length_a   1.000
_cell.length_b   1.000
_cell.length_c   1.000
_cell.angle_alpha   90.00
_cell.angle_beta   90.00
_cell.angle_gamma   90.00
#
_symmetry.space_group_name_H-M   'P 1'
#
loop_
_entity.id
_entity.type
_entity.pdbx_description
1 polymer ?
#
loop_
_entity_poly.entity_id
_entity_poly.type
_entity_poly.pdbx_seq_one_letter_code
_entity_poly.pdbx_strand_id
1 'polypeptide(L)'
;MLTYIIMSEQQPITLPQSLQQALIQRGITSFDEVSLRETLEHHASTYTLIKLAEWPARRWKCRYRLMMGDSMYDAQSVAEAYALALLDTLSKA
;
A
#
# COMPACT_ATOMS: atom_id res chain seq x y z
N MET A 1 -17.54 -27.77 20.57
CA MET A 1 -16.34 -27.83 19.71
C MET A 1 -16.37 -26.55 18.87
N LEU A 2 -15.56 -25.56 19.25
CA LEU A 2 -15.59 -24.21 18.68
C LEU A 2 -14.51 -24.09 17.61
N THR A 3 -14.90 -24.17 16.34
CA THR A 3 -13.99 -23.85 15.22
C THR A 3 -14.37 -22.46 14.70
N TYR A 4 -13.83 -21.41 15.34
CA TYR A 4 -13.89 -20.06 14.80
C TYR A 4 -12.91 -19.97 13.63
N ILE A 5 -13.42 -20.08 12.41
CA ILE A 5 -12.68 -19.72 11.20
C ILE A 5 -12.62 -18.19 11.19
N ILE A 6 -11.48 -17.61 11.54
CA ILE A 6 -11.21 -16.19 11.26
C ILE A 6 -10.96 -16.09 9.75
N MET A 7 -12.04 -15.98 8.98
CA MET A 7 -11.98 -15.37 7.66
C MET A 7 -11.76 -13.88 7.91
N SER A 8 -10.50 -13.46 7.92
CA SER A 8 -10.16 -12.05 7.79
C SER A 8 -10.59 -11.65 6.38
N GLU A 9 -11.83 -11.19 6.23
CA GLU A 9 -12.29 -10.54 5.01
C GLU A 9 -11.35 -9.37 4.73
N GLN A 10 -10.45 -9.55 3.76
CA GLN A 10 -9.72 -8.44 3.18
C GLN A 10 -10.76 -7.62 2.42
N GLN A 11 -11.28 -6.57 3.07
CA GLN A 11 -12.11 -5.59 2.39
C GLN A 11 -11.34 -5.07 1.16
N PRO A 12 -11.94 -5.07 -0.05
CA PRO A 12 -11.33 -4.40 -1.18
C PRO A 12 -11.41 -2.90 -0.90
N ILE A 13 -10.40 -2.36 -0.22
CA ILE A 13 -10.25 -0.91 -0.07
C ILE A 13 -9.83 -0.42 -1.45
N THR A 14 -10.82 0.02 -2.22
CA THR A 14 -10.63 0.68 -3.51
C THR A 14 -9.67 1.84 -3.33
N LEU A 15 -8.57 1.86 -4.09
CA LEU A 15 -7.60 2.95 -4.05
C LEU A 15 -8.31 4.29 -4.34
N PRO A 16 -7.89 5.40 -3.72
CA PRO A 16 -8.42 6.72 -4.06
C PRO A 16 -8.35 6.99 -5.57
N GLN A 17 -9.40 7.55 -6.16
CA GLN A 17 -9.47 7.78 -7.60
C GLN A 17 -8.33 8.67 -8.13
N SER A 18 -7.92 9.67 -7.35
CA SER A 18 -6.76 10.52 -7.66
C SER A 18 -5.46 9.72 -7.77
N LEU A 19 -5.27 8.71 -6.91
CA LEU A 19 -4.11 7.84 -6.92
C LEU A 19 -4.14 6.89 -8.13
N GLN A 20 -5.31 6.34 -8.45
CA GLN A 20 -5.48 5.54 -9.67
C GLN A 20 -5.15 6.35 -10.93
N GLN A 21 -5.65 7.58 -11.04
CA GLN A 21 -5.35 8.46 -12.17
C GLN A 21 -3.86 8.76 -12.31
N ALA A 22 -3.18 9.04 -11.19
CA ALA A 22 -1.74 9.28 -11.19
C ALA A 22 -0.95 8.04 -11.66
N LEU A 23 -1.36 6.83 -11.24
CA LEU A 23 -0.77 5.58 -11.68
C LEU A 23 -1.03 5.29 -13.17
N ILE A 24 -2.24 5.53 -13.66
CA ILE A 24 -2.59 5.37 -15.09
C ILE A 24 -1.74 6.27 -15.97
N GLN A 25 -1.49 7.52 -15.54
CA GLN A 25 -0.60 8.44 -16.25
C GLN A 25 0.84 7.93 -16.37
N ARG A 26 1.25 6.99 -15.51
CA ARG A 26 2.56 6.32 -15.55
C ARG A 26 2.51 4.92 -16.19
N GLY A 27 1.38 4.55 -16.79
CA GLY A 27 1.20 3.27 -17.49
C GLY A 27 0.80 2.09 -16.60
N ILE A 28 0.47 2.33 -15.32
CA ILE A 28 0.02 1.28 -14.39
C ILE A 28 -1.50 1.17 -14.42
N THR A 29 -2.00 0.00 -14.82
CA THR A 29 -3.45 -0.27 -14.99
C THR A 29 -4.00 -1.29 -13.99
N SER A 30 -3.13 -2.00 -13.26
CA SER A 30 -3.51 -2.94 -12.20
C SER A 30 -3.33 -2.30 -10.82
N PHE A 31 -4.39 -2.32 -10.02
CA PHE A 31 -4.42 -1.69 -8.68
C PHE A 31 -4.58 -2.70 -7.54
N ASP A 32 -4.51 -3.99 -7.83
CA ASP A 32 -4.50 -5.01 -6.80
C ASP A 32 -3.15 -5.02 -6.06
N GLU A 33 -3.18 -5.52 -4.83
CA GLU A 33 -2.02 -5.56 -3.95
C GLU A 33 -0.82 -6.28 -4.58
N VAL A 34 -1.06 -7.40 -5.26
CA VAL A 34 0.00 -8.26 -5.80
C VAL A 34 0.69 -7.56 -6.97
N SER A 35 -0.07 -7.06 -7.94
CA SER A 35 0.49 -6.35 -9.10
C SER A 35 1.26 -5.10 -8.68
N LEU A 36 0.74 -4.34 -7.70
CA LEU A 36 1.42 -3.15 -7.21
C LEU A 36 2.72 -3.49 -6.47
N ARG A 37 2.72 -4.55 -5.66
CA ARG A 37 3.93 -5.04 -4.97
C ARG A 37 4.98 -5.49 -5.97
N GLU A 38 4.60 -6.32 -6.93
CA GLU A 38 5.51 -6.82 -7.96
C GLU A 38 6.10 -5.67 -8.77
N THR A 39 5.26 -4.72 -9.19
CA THR A 39 5.74 -3.53 -9.92
C THR A 39 6.71 -2.72 -9.07
N LEU A 40 6.41 -2.49 -7.79
CA LEU A 40 7.31 -1.79 -6.88
C LEU A 40 8.65 -2.52 -6.73
N GLU A 41 8.66 -3.84 -6.63
CA GLU A 41 9.87 -4.66 -6.53
C GLU A 41 10.79 -4.56 -7.76
N HIS A 42 10.23 -4.25 -8.94
CA HIS A 42 11.05 -3.98 -10.13
C HIS A 42 11.78 -2.64 -10.05
N HIS A 43 11.28 -1.68 -9.27
CA HIS A 43 11.84 -0.32 -9.19
C HIS A 43 12.58 -0.03 -7.88
N ALA A 44 12.22 -0.69 -6.79
CA ALA A 44 12.77 -0.47 -5.46
C ALA A 44 13.37 -1.77 -4.90
N SER A 45 14.67 -1.74 -4.61
CA SER A 45 15.41 -2.93 -4.13
C SER A 45 15.05 -3.33 -2.70
N THR A 46 14.57 -2.39 -1.88
CA THR A 46 14.26 -2.63 -0.46
C THR A 46 13.14 -1.73 0.02
N TYR A 47 12.14 -2.32 0.67
CA TYR A 47 11.10 -1.62 1.41
C TYR A 47 10.70 -2.40 2.67
N THR A 48 10.03 -1.74 3.61
CA THR A 48 9.47 -2.39 4.80
C THR A 48 8.03 -1.94 4.99
N LEU A 49 7.09 -2.87 4.90
CA LEU A 49 5.68 -2.63 5.19
C LEU A 49 5.40 -2.95 6.67
N ILE A 50 4.83 -1.98 7.38
CA ILE A 50 4.50 -2.07 8.80
C ILE A 50 2.99 -1.93 8.95
N LYS A 51 2.35 -2.95 9.53
CA LYS A 51 0.97 -2.85 10.00
C LYS A 51 0.96 -2.21 11.38
N LEU A 52 0.24 -1.11 11.54
CA LEU A 52 0.16 -0.40 12.80
C LEU A 52 -0.80 -1.11 13.77
N ALA A 53 -0.44 -1.12 15.05
CA ALA A 53 -1.37 -1.49 16.11
C ALA A 53 -2.55 -0.48 16.17
N GLU A 54 -3.66 -0.83 16.82
CA GLU A 54 -4.85 0.01 16.81
C GLU A 54 -4.63 1.41 17.38
N TRP A 55 -3.90 1.52 18.49
CA TRP A 55 -3.64 2.81 19.14
C TRP A 55 -2.88 3.80 18.24
N PRO A 56 -1.70 3.44 17.66
CA PRO A 56 -1.02 4.33 16.72
C PRO A 56 -1.85 4.58 15.46
N ALA A 57 -2.60 3.58 14.99
CA ALA A 57 -3.45 3.74 13.81
C ALA A 57 -4.55 4.81 14.02
N ARG A 58 -5.17 4.85 15.21
CA ARG A 58 -6.13 5.89 15.58
C ARG A 58 -5.45 7.26 15.72
N ARG A 59 -4.27 7.32 16.34
CA ARG A 59 -3.52 8.57 16.57
C ARG A 59 -3.07 9.22 15.26
N TRP A 60 -2.50 8.43 14.36
CA TRP A 60 -1.94 8.91 13.09
C TRP A 60 -2.93 8.89 11.93
N LYS A 61 -4.12 8.30 12.15
CA LYS A 61 -5.17 8.15 11.14
C LYS A 61 -4.69 7.37 9.91
N CYS A 62 -3.83 6.36 10.09
CA CYS A 62 -3.40 5.42 9.04
C CYS A 62 -3.30 4.00 9.62
N ARG A 63 -3.39 2.95 8.79
CA ARG A 63 -3.34 1.55 9.25
C ARG A 63 -2.04 0.85 8.87
N TYR A 64 -1.41 1.33 7.80
CA TYR A 64 -0.19 0.79 7.24
C TYR A 64 0.80 1.91 7.00
N ARG A 65 2.07 1.54 7.06
CA ARG A 65 3.18 2.42 6.76
C ARG A 65 4.20 1.67 5.93
N LEU A 66 4.60 2.23 4.81
CA LEU A 66 5.67 1.68 3.99
C LEU A 66 6.90 2.57 4.10
N MET A 67 8.02 1.98 4.47
CA MET A 67 9.32 2.63 4.52
C MET A 67 10.17 2.22 3.33
N MET A 68 10.77 3.17 2.64
CA MET A 68 11.65 2.94 1.51
C MET A 68 12.77 4.00 1.52
N GLY A 69 13.97 3.58 1.91
CA GLY A 69 15.06 4.50 2.24
C GLY A 69 14.64 5.47 3.35
N ASP A 70 14.83 6.77 3.11
CA ASP A 70 14.40 7.85 4.03
C ASP A 70 12.92 8.25 3.87
N SER A 71 12.20 7.62 2.93
CA SER A 71 10.79 7.95 2.65
C SER A 71 9.84 7.05 3.42
N MET A 72 8.74 7.64 3.90
CA MET A 72 7.72 6.97 4.69
C MET A 72 6.33 7.31 4.14
N TYR A 73 5.55 6.30 3.79
CA TYR A 73 4.22 6.44 3.19
C TYR A 73 3.17 5.90 4.14
N ASP A 74 2.25 6.77 4.56
CA ASP A 74 1.11 6.40 5.41
C ASP A 74 -0.09 6.03 4.54
N ALA A 75 -0.73 4.90 4.84
CA ALA A 75 -1.84 4.36 4.05
C ALA A 75 -2.93 3.69 4.90
N GLN A 76 -4.14 3.60 4.37
CA GLN A 76 -5.27 2.87 4.96
C GLN A 76 -5.26 1.38 4.59
N SER A 77 -4.66 1.04 3.45
CA SER A 77 -4.55 -0.33 2.96
C SER A 77 -3.14 -0.66 2.51
N VAL A 78 -2.86 -1.95 2.35
CA VAL A 78 -1.58 -2.43 1.82
C VAL A 78 -1.39 -1.98 0.37
N ALA A 79 -2.42 -2.14 -0.47
CA ALA A 79 -2.38 -1.72 -1.86
C ALA A 79 -2.15 -0.20 -2.01
N GLU A 80 -2.77 0.63 -1.16
CA GLU A 80 -2.52 2.07 -1.14
C GLU A 80 -1.06 2.40 -0.74
N ALA A 81 -0.48 1.66 0.21
CA ALA A 81 0.91 1.84 0.60
C ALA A 81 1.87 1.56 -0.57
N TYR A 82 1.65 0.46 -1.31
CA TYR A 82 2.43 0.13 -2.49
C TYR A 82 2.23 1.14 -3.61
N ALA A 83 1.01 1.58 -3.86
CA ALA A 83 0.71 2.59 -4.87
C ALA A 83 1.41 3.93 -4.61
N LEU A 84 1.40 4.41 -3.35
CA LEU A 84 2.09 5.64 -2.97
C LEU A 84 3.60 5.53 -3.17
N ALA A 85 4.19 4.42 -2.70
CA ALA A 85 5.62 4.18 -2.84
C ALA A 85 6.04 4.05 -4.30
N LEU A 86 5.25 3.34 -5.11
CA LEU A 86 5.48 3.16 -6.53
C LEU A 86 5.40 4.50 -7.27
N LEU A 87 4.40 5.32 -6.98
CA LEU A 87 4.25 6.64 -7.61
C LEU A 87 5.44 7.56 -7.29
N ASP A 88 5.92 7.56 -6.05
CA ASP A 88 7.11 8.32 -5.68
C ASP A 88 8.36 7.79 -6.39
N THR A 89 8.54 6.47 -6.46
CA THR A 89 9.67 5.83 -7.14
C THR A 89 9.70 6.20 -8.64
N LEU A 90 8.54 6.11 -9.31
CA LEU A 90 8.41 6.49 -10.72
C LEU A 90 8.56 8.01 -10.94
N SER A 91 8.35 8.84 -9.92
CA SER A 91 8.54 10.29 -10.02
C SER A 91 9.98 10.73 -9.83
N LYS A 92 10.82 9.89 -9.22
CA LYS A 92 12.26 10.12 -8.99
C LYS A 92 13.13 9.53 -10.10
N ALA A 93 12.62 8.57 -10.87
CA ALA A 93 13.25 7.99 -12.06
C ALA A 93 13.13 8.93 -13.27
#